data_AF-A0A178B701-F1
#
_entry.id   AF-A0A178B701-F1
#
_cell.length_a   1.000
_cell.length_b   1.000
_cell.length_c   1.000
_cell.angle_alpha   90.00
_cell.angle_beta   90.00
_cell.angle_gamma   90.00
#
_symmetry.space_group_name_H-M   'P 1'
#
loop_
_entity.id
_entity.type
_entity.pdbx_description
1 polymer ?
#
loop_
_entity_poly.entity_id
_entity_poly.type
_entity_poly.pdbx_seq_one_letter_code
_entity_poly.pdbx_strand_id
1 'polypeptide(L)'
;MEVLDATSLAERLKWEAKEYWLHLEAESPLDKYPAKQHARRVQEKLGVETGLIYLPGQCMSTNQDSDMPAPFRQLRYFYYLSGCNESDCHLTYDIQHDTLSLFLPRIDEKRVIWYGRGSTLAEALVKYHVDEVYYSDEVSGYIMDWYRHNRNPGSLYMLHPSQSNQIDHFGVSHGDIDVTSLQPAMNISRMIKDEHEIKLIQRANDISSKAHREVLAHIAKFKNEAQVEGLFLDVCVSHQAKQQAYDPIAGSGPNAGTLHYDANNEDFEDRQLMCLDAGCEYELYASDITRTFPLSSKWPSREAKNIYKLVERMQESCIERLAPGVRYLDLHILAHQIAIDGLLSLGILHNGTKEEIYKAGTSKAFFPHGLGHHVGLEVHDVGQAELMSVRRGKQVIEQPPSLYPVNFHVPVYDPKTCHAPVDPLSSQLEEGMVVTVEPGLYFSVYALEHFYLHSPIHSKYINQDVLKHYLPVGGVRIEDDLLITSKGYENLTTAPKGDAMLDIIRSGKADNAPLPTRRLSMRSRADEEATPRLRAPGISTDNPDSILRPLARAATMPTEYQQRRSVDFEPFEGPSLFSNFKRSMTTDERIRRWQQERDVALASKEQPKTGSFESVCGSNAKEVKHIFLTTGS
;
A
#
# COMPACT_ATOMS: atom_id res chain seq x y z
N MET A 1 -26.36 12.35 -0.55
CA MET A 1 -26.86 11.11 -1.17
C MET A 1 -28.36 11.12 -1.02
N GLU A 2 -29.09 11.03 -2.11
CA GLU A 2 -30.54 10.91 -2.10
C GLU A 2 -30.86 9.41 -1.94
N VAL A 3 -31.61 9.03 -0.91
CA VAL A 3 -32.05 7.64 -0.74
C VAL A 3 -33.31 7.46 -1.58
N LEU A 4 -33.21 6.68 -2.66
CA LEU A 4 -34.32 6.36 -3.54
C LEU A 4 -34.71 4.90 -3.34
N ASP A 5 -36.01 4.62 -3.30
CA ASP A 5 -36.45 3.24 -3.43
C ASP A 5 -36.24 2.72 -4.87
N ALA A 6 -36.26 1.41 -5.04
CA ALA A 6 -35.96 0.75 -6.31
C ALA A 6 -36.89 1.20 -7.45
N THR A 7 -38.15 1.55 -7.14
CA THR A 7 -39.15 1.96 -8.12
C THR A 7 -38.89 3.39 -8.59
N SER A 8 -38.59 4.28 -7.64
CA SER A 8 -38.24 5.68 -7.86
C SER A 8 -36.96 5.83 -8.65
N LEU A 9 -35.97 4.96 -8.37
CA LEU A 9 -34.73 4.89 -9.13
C LEU A 9 -34.99 4.41 -10.56
N ALA A 10 -35.78 3.34 -10.74
CA ALA A 10 -36.10 2.79 -12.05
C ALA A 10 -36.84 3.78 -12.96
N GLU A 11 -37.78 4.57 -12.41
CA GLU A 11 -38.46 5.62 -13.17
C GLU A 11 -37.51 6.73 -13.62
N ARG A 12 -36.54 7.08 -12.78
CA ARG A 12 -35.57 8.14 -13.04
C ARG A 12 -34.52 7.73 -14.07
N LEU A 13 -34.06 6.48 -14.01
CA LEU A 13 -33.14 5.88 -14.99
C LEU A 13 -33.80 5.65 -16.36
N LYS A 14 -35.14 5.63 -16.43
CA LYS A 14 -35.88 5.34 -17.67
C LYS A 14 -35.75 6.43 -18.75
N TRP A 15 -35.37 7.65 -18.38
CA TRP A 15 -35.44 8.83 -19.25
C TRP A 15 -34.09 9.51 -19.53
N GLU A 16 -33.00 9.03 -18.94
CA GLU A 16 -31.69 9.66 -19.08
C GLU A 16 -30.67 8.68 -19.67
N ALA A 17 -30.15 9.00 -20.87
CA ALA A 17 -29.04 8.28 -21.48
C ALA A 17 -27.71 8.71 -20.84
N LYS A 18 -27.46 8.27 -19.60
CA LYS A 18 -26.18 8.44 -18.89
C LYS A 18 -25.70 7.09 -18.36
N GLU A 19 -24.39 6.96 -18.17
CA GLU A 19 -23.82 5.87 -17.38
C GLU A 19 -24.06 6.15 -15.89
N TYR A 20 -24.53 5.14 -15.16
CA TYR A 20 -24.79 5.22 -13.72
C TYR A 20 -23.96 4.18 -12.98
N TRP A 21 -23.46 4.59 -11.80
CA TRP A 21 -22.87 3.69 -10.83
C TRP A 21 -23.88 3.47 -9.72
N LEU A 22 -24.28 2.21 -9.52
CA LEU A 22 -25.23 1.82 -8.49
C LEU A 22 -24.48 1.21 -7.31
N HIS A 23 -24.58 1.84 -6.13
CA HIS A 23 -24.10 1.28 -4.87
C HIS A 23 -25.31 0.75 -4.10
N LEU A 24 -25.37 -0.57 -3.89
CA LEU A 24 -26.44 -1.22 -3.13
C LEU A 24 -25.86 -1.69 -1.79
N GLU A 25 -26.32 -1.09 -0.70
CA GLU A 25 -26.04 -1.56 0.66
C GLU A 25 -27.25 -2.34 1.18
N ALA A 26 -27.02 -3.58 1.59
CA ALA A 26 -28.00 -4.40 2.30
C ALA A 26 -27.39 -4.87 3.61
N GLU A 27 -28.03 -4.55 4.73
CA GLU A 27 -27.64 -5.08 6.04
C GLU A 27 -28.03 -6.57 6.10
N SER A 28 -27.08 -7.45 5.78
CA SER A 28 -27.18 -8.87 6.07
C SER A 28 -26.70 -9.11 7.50
N PRO A 29 -27.42 -9.90 8.34
CA PRO A 29 -26.94 -10.31 9.66
C PRO A 29 -25.73 -11.27 9.61
N LEU A 30 -25.30 -11.68 8.41
CA LEU A 30 -24.12 -12.52 8.15
C LEU A 30 -23.19 -11.78 7.18
N ASP A 31 -22.27 -10.96 7.70
CA ASP A 31 -21.13 -10.42 6.94
C ASP A 31 -20.07 -11.53 6.86
N LYS A 32 -20.25 -12.45 5.89
CA LYS A 32 -19.25 -13.50 5.61
C LYS A 32 -18.08 -12.89 4.85
N TYR A 33 -16.88 -13.45 5.05
CA TYR A 33 -15.73 -13.14 4.21
C TYR A 33 -16.09 -13.26 2.71
N PRO A 34 -15.80 -12.25 1.86
CA PRO A 34 -16.29 -12.18 0.47
C PRO A 34 -15.50 -13.06 -0.52
N ALA A 35 -15.21 -14.32 -0.14
CA ALA A 35 -14.43 -15.30 -0.91
C ALA A 35 -14.89 -15.44 -2.37
N LYS A 36 -16.21 -15.53 -2.60
CA LYS A 36 -16.77 -15.65 -3.95
C LYS A 36 -16.47 -14.44 -4.84
N GLN A 37 -16.60 -13.24 -4.28
CA GLN A 37 -16.26 -12.00 -4.98
C GLN A 37 -14.77 -11.94 -5.28
N HIS A 38 -13.91 -12.36 -4.33
CA HIS A 38 -12.47 -12.45 -4.55
C HIS A 38 -12.12 -13.38 -5.71
N ALA A 39 -12.76 -14.55 -5.80
CA ALA A 39 -12.55 -15.51 -6.88
C ALA A 39 -12.91 -14.91 -8.25
N ARG A 40 -14.05 -14.19 -8.35
CA ARG A 40 -14.44 -13.46 -9.56
C ARG A 40 -13.48 -12.32 -9.91
N ARG A 41 -12.96 -11.57 -8.92
CA ARG A 41 -11.90 -10.56 -9.14
C ARG A 41 -10.64 -11.19 -9.75
N VAL A 42 -10.20 -12.33 -9.20
CA VAL A 42 -9.03 -13.06 -9.72
C VAL A 42 -9.26 -13.55 -11.14
N GLN A 43 -10.45 -14.10 -11.44
CA GLN A 43 -10.83 -14.50 -12.79
C GLN A 43 -10.77 -13.33 -13.78
N GLU A 44 -11.31 -12.16 -13.41
CA GLU A 44 -11.27 -10.96 -14.25
C GLU A 44 -9.81 -10.58 -14.58
N LYS A 45 -8.90 -10.66 -13.60
CA LYS A 45 -7.46 -10.38 -13.81
C LYS A 45 -6.73 -11.47 -14.57
N LEU A 46 -7.17 -12.73 -14.48
CA LEU A 46 -6.70 -13.83 -15.33
C LEU A 46 -7.11 -13.62 -16.80
N GLY A 47 -8.29 -13.03 -17.04
CA GLY A 47 -8.78 -12.74 -18.38
C GLY A 47 -9.25 -13.98 -19.15
N VAL A 48 -9.80 -14.97 -18.45
CA VAL A 48 -10.28 -16.23 -19.03
C VAL A 48 -11.74 -16.52 -18.68
N GLU A 49 -12.43 -17.24 -19.56
CA GLU A 49 -13.84 -17.60 -19.42
C GLU A 49 -14.06 -19.06 -18.98
N THR A 50 -13.02 -19.88 -19.04
CA THR A 50 -13.04 -21.28 -18.59
C THR A 50 -11.74 -21.63 -17.87
N GLY A 51 -11.80 -22.66 -17.03
CA GLY A 51 -10.67 -23.14 -16.25
C GLY A 51 -11.07 -23.47 -14.81
N LEU A 52 -10.16 -24.14 -14.11
CA LEU A 52 -10.31 -24.46 -12.69
C LEU A 52 -9.13 -23.84 -11.94
N ILE A 53 -9.39 -23.00 -10.94
CA ILE A 53 -8.35 -22.59 -9.99
C ILE A 53 -8.29 -23.64 -8.88
N TYR A 54 -7.10 -24.12 -8.54
CA TYR A 54 -6.88 -24.99 -7.39
C TYR A 54 -5.83 -24.40 -6.44
N LEU A 55 -6.19 -24.34 -5.15
CA LEU A 55 -5.33 -23.86 -4.08
C LEU A 55 -5.37 -24.84 -2.89
N PRO A 56 -4.24 -25.45 -2.51
CA PRO A 56 -4.13 -26.12 -1.22
C PRO A 56 -3.97 -25.08 -0.10
N GLY A 57 -4.57 -25.36 1.06
CA GLY A 57 -4.31 -24.66 2.31
C GLY A 57 -3.05 -25.19 3.01
N GLN A 58 -2.71 -24.56 4.13
CA GLN A 58 -1.60 -24.97 4.97
C GLN A 58 -1.93 -26.28 5.69
N CYS A 59 -1.02 -27.25 5.58
CA CYS A 59 -1.11 -28.48 6.35
C CYS A 59 -0.63 -28.27 7.79
N MET A 60 -1.20 -29.00 8.73
CA MET A 60 -0.59 -29.11 10.06
C MET A 60 0.74 -29.85 9.97
N SER A 61 1.72 -29.38 10.73
CA SER A 61 3.01 -30.03 10.89
C SER A 61 3.45 -29.99 12.35
N THR A 62 4.43 -30.81 12.70
CA THR A 62 5.12 -30.74 13.98
C THR A 62 6.49 -30.09 13.80
N ASN A 63 7.05 -29.60 14.90
CA ASN A 63 8.44 -29.14 14.91
C ASN A 63 9.37 -30.30 14.50
N GLN A 64 10.49 -29.97 13.85
CA GLN A 64 11.45 -30.97 13.39
C GLN A 64 11.89 -31.86 14.55
N ASP A 65 11.84 -33.19 14.34
CA ASP A 65 12.20 -34.22 15.33
C ASP A 65 11.41 -34.13 16.66
N SER A 66 10.19 -33.57 16.63
CA SER A 66 9.30 -33.42 17.78
C SER A 66 7.85 -33.77 17.44
N ASP A 67 7.09 -34.21 18.45
CA ASP A 67 5.63 -34.38 18.40
C ASP A 67 4.88 -33.08 18.75
N MET A 68 5.59 -32.01 19.11
CA MET A 68 5.01 -30.70 19.37
C MET A 68 4.52 -30.05 18.07
N PRO A 69 3.24 -29.62 17.97
CA PRO A 69 2.75 -28.92 16.79
C PRO A 69 3.58 -27.67 16.48
N ALA A 70 3.94 -27.50 15.20
CA ALA A 70 4.56 -26.28 14.73
C ALA A 70 3.52 -25.14 14.73
N PRO A 71 3.95 -23.87 14.86
CA PRO A 71 3.05 -22.73 14.71
C PRO A 71 2.29 -22.80 13.38
N PHE A 72 0.96 -22.75 13.46
CA PHE A 72 0.10 -22.76 12.28
C PHE A 72 -0.19 -21.33 11.81
N ARG A 73 0.07 -21.07 10.53
CA ARG A 73 -0.34 -19.86 9.81
C ARG A 73 -0.84 -20.25 8.43
N GLN A 74 -2.05 -19.82 8.07
CA GLN A 74 -2.64 -20.16 6.79
C GLN A 74 -1.95 -19.43 5.61
N LEU A 75 -1.91 -20.09 4.46
CA LEU A 75 -1.38 -19.54 3.21
C LEU A 75 -2.26 -18.40 2.71
N ARG A 76 -1.67 -17.23 2.42
CA ARG A 76 -2.44 -16.00 2.11
C ARG A 76 -3.29 -16.09 0.86
N TYR A 77 -2.79 -16.73 -0.20
CA TYR A 77 -3.56 -16.88 -1.43
C TYR A 77 -4.77 -17.81 -1.24
N PHE A 78 -4.61 -18.90 -0.48
CA PHE A 78 -5.72 -19.78 -0.11
C PHE A 78 -6.74 -19.04 0.75
N TYR A 79 -6.27 -18.33 1.78
CA TYR A 79 -7.14 -17.55 2.66
C TYR A 79 -7.89 -16.46 1.88
N TYR A 80 -7.22 -15.77 0.96
CA TYR A 80 -7.83 -14.74 0.12
C TYR A 80 -9.03 -15.25 -0.69
N LEU A 81 -9.02 -16.50 -1.16
CA LEU A 81 -10.15 -17.05 -1.92
C LEU A 81 -11.14 -17.87 -1.09
N SER A 82 -10.94 -18.02 0.22
CA SER A 82 -11.77 -18.90 1.06
C SER A 82 -12.26 -18.28 2.36
N GLY A 83 -11.50 -17.37 2.96
CA GLY A 83 -11.65 -16.96 4.36
C GLY A 83 -11.41 -18.10 5.36
N CYS A 84 -10.94 -19.26 4.90
CA CYS A 84 -10.83 -20.47 5.72
C CYS A 84 -9.48 -20.51 6.45
N ASN A 85 -9.52 -20.47 7.77
CA ASN A 85 -8.34 -20.60 8.64
C ASN A 85 -8.26 -21.96 9.34
N GLU A 86 -8.79 -23.01 8.70
CA GLU A 86 -8.65 -24.40 9.13
C GLU A 86 -7.52 -25.07 8.33
N SER A 87 -6.78 -25.98 8.97
CA SER A 87 -5.66 -26.68 8.34
C SER A 87 -6.13 -27.82 7.43
N ASP A 88 -5.23 -28.29 6.56
CA ASP A 88 -5.44 -29.49 5.73
C ASP A 88 -6.67 -29.38 4.81
N CYS A 89 -7.00 -28.14 4.44
CA CYS A 89 -8.12 -27.80 3.56
C CYS A 89 -7.64 -27.56 2.12
N HIS A 90 -8.54 -27.69 1.15
CA HIS A 90 -8.29 -27.36 -0.25
C HIS A 90 -9.42 -26.50 -0.80
N LEU A 91 -9.17 -25.79 -1.89
CA LEU A 91 -10.16 -24.93 -2.55
C LEU A 91 -10.08 -25.11 -4.06
N THR A 92 -11.23 -25.20 -4.71
CA THR A 92 -11.35 -25.08 -6.16
C THR A 92 -12.32 -23.99 -6.55
N TYR A 93 -12.06 -23.30 -7.66
CA TYR A 93 -13.01 -22.37 -8.29
C TYR A 93 -13.17 -22.71 -9.77
N ASP A 94 -14.35 -23.22 -10.15
CA ASP A 94 -14.74 -23.43 -11.54
C ASP A 94 -15.17 -22.08 -12.13
N ILE A 95 -14.37 -21.59 -13.06
CA ILE A 95 -14.56 -20.28 -13.68
C ILE A 95 -15.81 -20.25 -14.56
N GLN A 96 -16.09 -21.34 -15.29
CA GLN A 96 -17.18 -21.36 -16.26
C GLN A 96 -18.53 -21.41 -15.56
N HIS A 97 -18.63 -22.26 -14.54
CA HIS A 97 -19.87 -22.42 -13.78
C HIS A 97 -20.01 -21.40 -12.65
N ASP A 98 -18.94 -20.64 -12.38
CA ASP A 98 -18.85 -19.76 -11.23
C ASP A 98 -19.25 -20.54 -9.97
N THR A 99 -18.49 -21.59 -9.65
CA THR A 99 -18.69 -22.47 -8.48
C THR A 99 -17.41 -22.51 -7.65
N LEU A 100 -17.51 -22.16 -6.37
CA LEU A 100 -16.41 -22.12 -5.40
C LEU A 100 -16.63 -23.24 -4.37
N SER A 101 -15.70 -24.20 -4.33
CA SER A 101 -15.85 -25.42 -3.54
C SER A 101 -14.71 -25.55 -2.53
N LEU A 102 -15.06 -25.72 -1.26
CA LEU A 102 -14.11 -25.91 -0.15
C LEU A 102 -14.02 -27.38 0.24
N PHE A 103 -12.83 -27.89 0.50
CA PHE A 103 -12.60 -29.27 0.92
C PHE A 103 -12.01 -29.27 2.32
N LEU A 104 -12.65 -30.00 3.24
CA LEU A 104 -12.28 -30.05 4.67
C LEU A 104 -11.79 -31.45 5.08
N PRO A 105 -10.87 -31.56 6.05
CA PRO A 105 -10.50 -32.87 6.56
C PRO A 105 -11.70 -33.57 7.20
N ARG A 106 -11.81 -34.89 7.04
CA ARG A 106 -12.80 -35.69 7.77
C ARG A 106 -12.57 -35.53 9.27
N ILE A 107 -13.66 -35.54 10.04
CA ILE A 107 -13.59 -35.53 11.50
C ILE A 107 -12.99 -36.86 11.95
N ASP A 108 -11.78 -36.78 12.50
CA ASP A 108 -11.07 -37.91 13.10
C ASP A 108 -11.20 -37.87 14.62
N GLU A 109 -11.64 -38.99 15.22
CA GLU A 109 -11.90 -39.10 16.67
C GLU A 109 -10.66 -38.72 17.50
N LYS A 110 -9.46 -39.15 17.07
CA LYS A 110 -8.23 -38.82 17.80
C LYS A 110 -8.00 -37.31 17.73
N ARG A 111 -8.06 -36.71 16.54
CA ARG A 111 -7.91 -35.25 16.38
C ARG A 111 -8.90 -34.48 17.26
N VAL A 112 -10.16 -34.92 17.34
CA VAL A 112 -11.16 -34.29 18.22
C VAL A 112 -10.72 -34.27 19.68
N ILE A 113 -10.20 -35.39 20.18
CA ILE A 113 -9.75 -35.51 21.57
C ILE A 113 -8.52 -34.63 21.85
N TRP A 114 -7.56 -34.58 20.90
CA TRP A 114 -6.25 -33.93 21.13
C TRP A 114 -6.21 -32.45 20.74
N TYR A 115 -6.85 -32.06 19.65
CA TYR A 115 -6.72 -30.73 19.03
C TYR A 115 -8.06 -30.01 18.87
N GLY A 116 -9.16 -30.65 19.27
CA GLY A 116 -10.51 -30.19 18.99
C GLY A 116 -10.99 -30.60 17.60
N ARG A 117 -12.26 -30.32 17.35
CA ARG A 117 -12.95 -30.67 16.11
C ARG A 117 -12.88 -29.51 15.12
N GLY A 118 -12.58 -29.80 13.85
CA GLY A 118 -12.80 -28.85 12.74
C GLY A 118 -14.27 -28.73 12.38
N SER A 119 -14.59 -27.94 11.36
CA SER A 119 -15.98 -27.76 10.88
C SER A 119 -16.54 -29.05 10.25
N THR A 120 -17.83 -29.32 10.46
CA THR A 120 -18.59 -30.22 9.57
C THR A 120 -18.86 -29.53 8.23
N LEU A 121 -19.22 -30.29 7.18
CA LEU A 121 -19.60 -29.71 5.89
C LEU A 121 -20.75 -28.68 6.01
N ALA A 122 -21.76 -28.99 6.84
CA ALA A 122 -22.90 -28.10 7.06
C ALA A 122 -22.50 -26.81 7.80
N GLU A 123 -21.67 -26.91 8.85
CA GLU A 123 -21.13 -25.73 9.56
C GLU A 123 -20.29 -24.88 8.63
N ALA A 124 -19.50 -25.49 7.75
CA ALA A 124 -18.64 -24.79 6.80
C ALA A 124 -19.43 -24.03 5.73
N LEU A 125 -20.51 -24.61 5.19
CA LEU A 125 -21.44 -23.91 4.29
C LEU A 125 -22.08 -22.69 4.97
N VAL A 126 -22.37 -22.79 6.27
CA VAL A 126 -22.88 -21.66 7.06
C VAL A 126 -21.79 -20.63 7.37
N LYS A 127 -20.56 -21.05 7.61
CA LYS A 127 -19.45 -20.19 8.05
C LYS A 127 -18.76 -19.45 6.89
N TYR A 128 -18.43 -20.15 5.81
CA TYR A 128 -17.65 -19.62 4.69
C TYR A 128 -18.56 -19.24 3.52
N HIS A 129 -18.11 -18.31 2.67
CA HIS A 129 -18.84 -17.86 1.48
C HIS A 129 -18.43 -18.71 0.27
N VAL A 130 -18.87 -19.96 0.27
CA VAL A 130 -18.61 -20.97 -0.75
C VAL A 130 -19.93 -21.62 -1.19
N ASP A 131 -19.96 -22.18 -2.40
CA ASP A 131 -21.16 -22.80 -2.96
C ASP A 131 -21.27 -24.27 -2.57
N GLU A 132 -20.14 -24.96 -2.49
CA GLU A 132 -20.06 -26.39 -2.21
C GLU A 132 -18.99 -26.69 -1.15
N VAL A 133 -19.22 -27.75 -0.37
CA VAL A 133 -18.21 -28.25 0.57
C VAL A 133 -18.13 -29.77 0.50
N TYR A 134 -16.90 -30.29 0.41
CA TYR A 134 -16.57 -31.71 0.33
C TYR A 134 -15.48 -32.07 1.35
N TYR A 135 -15.07 -33.34 1.38
CA TYR A 135 -13.91 -33.74 2.18
C TYR A 135 -12.60 -33.65 1.39
N SER A 136 -11.49 -33.35 2.07
CA SER A 136 -10.15 -33.18 1.47
C SER A 136 -9.68 -34.41 0.70
N ASP A 137 -10.09 -35.62 1.08
CA ASP A 137 -9.75 -36.86 0.36
C ASP A 137 -10.54 -37.05 -0.97
N GLU A 138 -11.55 -36.22 -1.22
CA GLU A 138 -12.36 -36.23 -2.44
C GLU A 138 -11.83 -35.28 -3.53
N VAL A 139 -10.90 -34.38 -3.20
CA VAL A 139 -10.42 -33.32 -4.11
C VAL A 139 -9.85 -33.87 -5.42
N SER A 140 -9.10 -34.98 -5.35
CA SER A 140 -8.55 -35.61 -6.54
C SER A 140 -9.63 -36.18 -7.45
N GLY A 141 -10.65 -36.83 -6.88
CA GLY A 141 -11.80 -37.33 -7.63
C GLY A 141 -12.59 -36.20 -8.28
N TYR A 142 -12.82 -35.11 -7.54
CA TYR A 142 -13.52 -33.92 -8.01
C TYR A 142 -12.83 -33.30 -9.23
N ILE A 143 -11.51 -33.06 -9.17
CA ILE A 143 -10.74 -32.48 -10.28
C ILE A 143 -10.77 -33.41 -11.50
N MET A 144 -10.64 -34.74 -11.31
CA MET A 144 -10.73 -35.70 -12.42
C MET A 144 -12.09 -35.69 -13.10
N ASP A 145 -13.16 -35.66 -12.32
CA ASP A 145 -14.52 -35.64 -12.85
C ASP A 145 -14.82 -34.31 -13.52
N TRP A 146 -14.30 -33.20 -13.00
CA TRP A 146 -14.38 -31.91 -13.67
C TRP A 146 -13.74 -31.95 -15.07
N TYR A 147 -12.53 -32.51 -15.23
CA TYR A 147 -11.89 -32.66 -16.55
C TYR A 147 -12.68 -33.57 -17.51
N ARG A 148 -13.32 -34.63 -17.00
CA ARG A 148 -14.08 -35.59 -17.83
C ARG A 148 -15.41 -35.03 -18.34
N HIS A 149 -16.08 -34.22 -17.52
CA HIS A 149 -17.43 -33.72 -17.85
C HIS A 149 -17.41 -32.39 -18.59
N ASN A 150 -16.30 -31.66 -18.56
CA ASN A 150 -16.14 -30.42 -19.31
C ASN A 150 -15.51 -30.68 -20.68
N ARG A 151 -16.27 -30.42 -21.76
CA ARG A 151 -15.80 -30.66 -23.14
C ARG A 151 -14.69 -29.71 -23.58
N ASN A 152 -14.61 -28.52 -22.97
CA ASN A 152 -13.57 -27.53 -23.18
C ASN A 152 -13.19 -26.90 -21.83
N PRO A 153 -12.50 -27.65 -20.95
CA PRO A 153 -12.32 -27.27 -19.56
C PRO A 153 -11.49 -25.98 -19.40
N GLY A 154 -10.69 -25.60 -20.40
CA GLY A 154 -9.63 -24.61 -20.20
C GLY A 154 -8.47 -25.22 -19.41
N SER A 155 -7.69 -24.38 -18.73
CA SER A 155 -6.52 -24.82 -17.95
C SER A 155 -6.86 -25.00 -16.46
N LEU A 156 -6.12 -25.90 -15.79
CA LEU A 156 -6.02 -25.93 -14.33
C LEU A 156 -4.97 -24.92 -13.89
N TYR A 157 -5.40 -23.90 -13.16
CA TYR A 157 -4.56 -22.82 -12.65
C TYR A 157 -4.09 -23.15 -11.23
N MET A 158 -2.77 -23.13 -11.03
CA MET A 158 -2.11 -23.36 -9.74
C MET A 158 -1.06 -22.28 -9.48
N LEU A 159 -0.61 -22.14 -8.23
CA LEU A 159 0.44 -21.18 -7.88
C LEU A 159 1.84 -21.74 -8.13
N HIS A 160 2.04 -23.04 -7.86
CA HIS A 160 3.37 -23.65 -7.90
C HIS A 160 3.33 -25.05 -8.54
N PRO A 161 4.35 -25.42 -9.33
CA PRO A 161 4.46 -26.78 -9.87
C PRO A 161 4.43 -27.85 -8.78
N SER A 162 5.04 -27.62 -7.62
CA SER A 162 5.04 -28.59 -6.51
C SER A 162 3.65 -28.95 -5.99
N GLN A 163 2.64 -28.12 -6.26
CA GLN A 163 1.25 -28.42 -5.90
C GLN A 163 0.71 -29.59 -6.71
N SER A 164 1.20 -29.84 -7.93
CA SER A 164 0.80 -31.00 -8.74
C SER A 164 1.11 -32.32 -8.05
N ASN A 165 2.19 -32.38 -7.27
CA ASN A 165 2.62 -33.59 -6.55
C ASN A 165 1.65 -33.97 -5.41
N GLN A 166 0.86 -33.03 -4.89
CA GLN A 166 -0.18 -33.33 -3.89
C GLN A 166 -1.40 -33.99 -4.51
N ILE A 167 -1.56 -33.77 -5.80
CA ILE A 167 -2.68 -34.28 -6.53
C ILE A 167 -2.21 -35.64 -7.15
N ASP A 168 -0.95 -35.78 -7.58
CA ASP A 168 -0.27 -36.81 -8.40
C ASP A 168 -0.94 -38.17 -8.72
N HIS A 169 -2.16 -38.15 -9.28
CA HIS A 169 -2.83 -39.29 -9.90
C HIS A 169 -3.66 -38.89 -11.15
N PHE A 170 -3.58 -37.64 -11.64
CA PHE A 170 -4.43 -37.21 -12.77
C PHE A 170 -3.87 -37.73 -14.08
N GLY A 171 -4.74 -38.40 -14.84
CA GLY A 171 -4.62 -38.47 -16.30
C GLY A 171 -4.83 -37.10 -16.98
N VAL A 172 -4.41 -36.00 -16.35
CA VAL A 172 -4.39 -34.64 -16.92
C VAL A 172 -3.05 -34.48 -17.62
N SER A 173 -3.08 -34.12 -18.90
CA SER A 173 -1.86 -33.86 -19.65
C SER A 173 -1.16 -32.64 -19.05
N HIS A 174 0.17 -32.70 -18.90
CA HIS A 174 0.95 -31.57 -18.36
C HIS A 174 0.77 -30.26 -19.17
N GLY A 175 0.26 -30.34 -20.41
CA GLY A 175 -0.07 -29.17 -21.24
C GLY A 175 -1.34 -28.41 -20.82
N ASP A 176 -2.16 -28.96 -19.93
CA ASP A 176 -3.44 -28.38 -19.50
C ASP A 176 -3.32 -27.63 -18.15
N ILE A 177 -2.11 -27.50 -17.61
CA ILE A 177 -1.82 -26.87 -16.30
C ILE A 177 -1.08 -25.53 -16.52
N ASP A 178 -1.60 -24.46 -15.93
CA ASP A 178 -0.94 -23.14 -15.90
C ASP A 178 -0.51 -22.79 -14.45
N VAL A 179 0.79 -22.68 -14.24
CA VAL A 179 1.43 -22.31 -12.96
C VAL A 179 2.04 -20.90 -12.99
N THR A 180 1.78 -20.14 -14.05
CA THR A 180 2.44 -18.86 -14.33
C THR A 180 1.49 -17.67 -14.25
N SER A 181 0.23 -17.85 -14.62
CA SER A 181 -0.72 -16.74 -14.74
C SER A 181 -1.50 -16.44 -13.46
N LEU A 182 -1.68 -17.44 -12.58
CA LEU A 182 -2.53 -17.29 -11.38
C LEU A 182 -1.96 -16.31 -10.36
N GLN A 183 -0.70 -16.48 -9.97
CA GLN A 183 -0.09 -15.64 -8.94
C GLN A 183 -0.12 -14.14 -9.30
N PRO A 184 0.28 -13.72 -10.52
CA PRO A 184 0.18 -12.32 -10.93
C PRO A 184 -1.25 -11.77 -10.91
N ALA A 185 -2.26 -12.55 -11.33
CA ALA A 185 -3.67 -12.14 -11.28
C ALA A 185 -4.18 -11.99 -9.83
N MET A 186 -3.77 -12.89 -8.93
CA MET A 186 -4.08 -12.78 -7.50
C MET A 186 -3.39 -11.59 -6.84
N ASN A 187 -2.14 -11.28 -7.21
CA ASN A 187 -1.41 -10.13 -6.67
C ASN A 187 -2.12 -8.81 -6.97
N ILE A 188 -2.50 -8.60 -8.24
CA ILE A 188 -3.24 -7.39 -8.65
C ILE A 188 -4.58 -7.30 -7.92
N SER A 189 -5.26 -8.44 -7.71
CA SER A 189 -6.53 -8.48 -7.00
C SER A 189 -6.38 -8.10 -5.53
N ARG A 190 -5.37 -8.65 -4.84
CA ARG A 190 -5.05 -8.37 -3.42
C ARG A 190 -4.53 -6.96 -3.17
N MET A 191 -3.90 -6.35 -4.17
CA MET A 191 -3.36 -5.00 -4.05
C MET A 191 -4.47 -3.96 -3.81
N ILE A 192 -5.66 -4.16 -4.38
CA ILE A 192 -6.85 -3.32 -4.21
C ILE A 192 -7.79 -3.97 -3.20
N LYS A 193 -7.93 -3.37 -2.02
CA LYS A 193 -8.71 -3.91 -0.92
C LYS A 193 -10.18 -3.56 -1.11
N ASP A 194 -11.05 -4.53 -0.88
CA ASP A 194 -12.49 -4.23 -0.73
C ASP A 194 -12.83 -3.77 0.70
N GLU A 195 -14.09 -3.40 0.91
CA GLU A 195 -14.55 -2.85 2.19
C GLU A 195 -14.40 -3.84 3.36
N HIS A 196 -14.52 -5.15 3.12
CA HIS A 196 -14.36 -6.16 4.16
C HIS A 196 -12.88 -6.25 4.57
N GLU A 197 -11.98 -6.28 3.58
CA GLU A 197 -10.52 -6.26 3.81
C GLU A 197 -10.08 -5.00 4.56
N ILE A 198 -10.58 -3.82 4.15
CA ILE A 198 -10.29 -2.54 4.81
C ILE A 198 -10.73 -2.56 6.28
N LYS A 199 -11.91 -3.12 6.60
CA LYS A 199 -12.39 -3.25 7.99
C LYS A 199 -11.44 -4.10 8.85
N LEU A 200 -10.91 -5.20 8.30
CA LEU A 200 -9.98 -6.08 9.02
C LEU A 200 -8.62 -5.40 9.24
N ILE A 201 -8.08 -4.72 8.23
CA ILE A 201 -6.85 -3.91 8.37
C ILE A 201 -7.04 -2.76 9.37
N GLN A 202 -8.19 -2.07 9.33
CA GLN A 202 -8.52 -1.03 10.30
C GLN A 202 -8.61 -1.61 11.72
N ARG A 203 -9.19 -2.81 11.87
CA ARG A 203 -9.27 -3.47 13.17
C ARG A 203 -7.89 -3.82 13.72
N ALA A 204 -6.99 -4.32 12.87
CA ALA A 204 -5.60 -4.53 13.24
C ALA A 204 -4.92 -3.22 13.67
N ASN A 205 -5.11 -2.14 12.89
CA ASN A 205 -4.60 -0.80 13.21
C ASN A 205 -5.11 -0.26 14.54
N ASP A 206 -6.39 -0.44 14.86
CA ASP A 206 -7.00 0.02 16.10
C ASP A 206 -6.39 -0.68 17.32
N ILE A 207 -6.16 -2.00 17.22
CA ILE A 207 -5.55 -2.80 18.28
C ILE A 207 -4.08 -2.42 18.45
N SER A 208 -3.31 -2.37 17.36
CA SER A 208 -1.89 -1.97 17.38
C SER A 208 -1.72 -0.53 17.91
N SER A 209 -2.57 0.40 17.48
CA SER A 209 -2.57 1.79 17.95
C SER A 209 -2.87 1.88 19.45
N LYS A 210 -3.74 1.01 19.97
CA LYS A 210 -3.99 0.88 21.40
C LYS A 210 -2.75 0.34 22.13
N ALA A 211 -2.11 -0.70 21.61
CA ALA A 211 -0.88 -1.26 22.18
C ALA A 211 0.25 -0.21 22.26
N HIS A 212 0.45 0.58 21.21
CA HIS A 212 1.36 1.73 21.22
C HIS A 212 1.03 2.75 22.32
N ARG A 213 -0.26 3.08 22.53
CA ARG A 213 -0.68 4.00 23.61
C ARG A 213 -0.39 3.44 25.00
N GLU A 214 -0.63 2.15 25.21
CA GLU A 214 -0.34 1.49 26.49
C GLU A 214 1.16 1.45 26.78
N VAL A 215 1.99 1.15 25.77
CA VAL A 215 3.46 1.24 25.90
C VAL A 215 3.88 2.65 26.30
N LEU A 216 3.40 3.67 25.60
CA LEU A 216 3.73 5.07 25.91
C LEU A 216 3.32 5.48 27.33
N ALA A 217 2.16 5.00 27.81
CA ALA A 217 1.70 5.28 29.17
C ALA A 217 2.56 4.59 30.25
N HIS A 218 3.26 3.52 29.89
CA HIS A 218 4.04 2.70 30.83
C HIS A 218 5.56 2.85 30.69
N ILE A 219 6.06 3.51 29.63
CA ILE A 219 7.49 3.53 29.30
C ILE A 219 8.40 3.98 30.45
N ALA A 220 7.96 4.95 31.26
CA ALA A 220 8.72 5.45 32.40
C ALA A 220 8.92 4.42 33.53
N LYS A 221 8.13 3.34 33.55
CA LYS A 221 8.22 2.24 34.53
C LYS A 221 9.12 1.10 34.03
N PHE A 222 9.35 1.01 32.73
CA PHE A 222 10.16 -0.04 32.12
C PHE A 222 11.65 0.20 32.31
N LYS A 223 12.41 -0.88 32.13
CA LYS A 223 13.87 -0.96 32.32
C LYS A 223 14.59 -1.54 31.13
N ASN A 224 13.91 -2.27 30.25
CA ASN A 224 14.48 -2.89 29.08
C ASN A 224 13.46 -3.02 27.94
N GLU A 225 13.99 -3.35 26.77
CA GLU A 225 13.24 -3.53 25.53
C GLU A 225 12.21 -4.67 25.64
N ALA A 226 12.55 -5.77 26.31
CA ALA A 226 11.68 -6.94 26.48
C ALA A 226 10.35 -6.61 27.21
N GLN A 227 10.37 -5.68 28.17
CA GLN A 227 9.16 -5.22 28.84
C GLN A 227 8.21 -4.45 27.92
N VAL A 228 8.77 -3.72 26.95
CA VAL A 228 8.00 -3.01 25.93
C VAL A 228 7.32 -4.00 24.99
N GLU A 229 8.08 -4.94 24.45
CA GLU A 229 7.55 -6.03 23.62
C GLU A 229 6.46 -6.82 24.37
N GLY A 230 6.73 -7.22 25.62
CA GLY A 230 5.80 -8.00 26.42
C GLY A 230 4.45 -7.30 26.65
N LEU A 231 4.45 -5.98 26.93
CA LEU A 231 3.19 -5.23 27.05
C LEU A 231 2.48 -5.08 25.71
N PHE A 232 3.22 -4.84 24.62
CA PHE A 232 2.61 -4.73 23.29
C PHE A 232 1.86 -6.03 22.92
N LEU A 233 2.52 -7.18 23.10
CA LEU A 233 1.94 -8.50 22.86
C LEU A 233 0.71 -8.76 23.74
N ASP A 234 0.77 -8.44 25.03
CA ASP A 234 -0.36 -8.59 25.97
C ASP A 234 -1.60 -7.83 25.48
N VAL A 235 -1.45 -6.58 25.06
CA VAL A 235 -2.57 -5.78 24.54
C VAL A 235 -3.13 -6.39 23.26
N CYS A 236 -2.29 -6.78 22.30
CA CYS A 236 -2.77 -7.39 21.06
C CYS A 236 -3.53 -8.70 21.33
N VAL A 237 -2.94 -9.60 22.10
CA VAL A 237 -3.53 -10.92 22.40
C VAL A 237 -4.83 -10.79 23.19
N SER A 238 -4.87 -9.92 24.21
CA SER A 238 -6.08 -9.67 25.01
C SER A 238 -7.23 -9.08 24.18
N HIS A 239 -6.91 -8.42 23.06
CA HIS A 239 -7.85 -7.88 22.08
C HIS A 239 -8.19 -8.84 20.92
N GLN A 240 -7.86 -10.13 21.07
CA GLN A 240 -8.11 -11.21 20.10
C GLN A 240 -7.25 -11.15 18.83
N ALA A 241 -6.25 -10.27 18.77
CA ALA A 241 -5.19 -10.32 17.75
C ALA A 241 -4.05 -11.18 18.27
N LYS A 242 -4.25 -12.51 18.22
CA LYS A 242 -3.33 -13.48 18.83
C LYS A 242 -1.92 -13.45 18.21
N GLN A 243 -1.85 -13.19 16.91
CA GLN A 243 -0.59 -13.17 16.16
C GLN A 243 -0.16 -11.74 15.88
N GLN A 244 1.15 -11.50 15.88
CA GLN A 244 1.70 -10.26 15.37
C GLN A 244 1.91 -10.37 13.86
N ALA A 245 1.77 -9.27 13.11
CA ALA A 245 2.01 -9.29 11.67
C ALA A 245 3.47 -9.67 11.36
N TYR A 246 4.38 -9.19 12.20
CA TYR A 246 5.81 -9.47 12.26
C TYR A 246 6.28 -9.41 13.72
N ASP A 247 7.48 -9.90 14.01
CA ASP A 247 8.03 -9.82 15.36
C ASP A 247 8.29 -8.35 15.73
N PRO A 248 7.81 -7.85 16.89
CA PRO A 248 8.01 -6.47 17.29
C PRO A 248 9.50 -6.09 17.30
N ILE A 249 9.82 -4.89 16.84
CA ILE A 249 11.15 -4.30 16.87
C ILE A 249 11.15 -3.22 17.96
N ALA A 250 11.76 -3.52 19.11
CA ALA A 250 11.87 -2.59 20.24
C ALA A 250 13.32 -2.09 20.37
N GLY A 251 13.76 -1.25 19.43
CA GLY A 251 15.13 -0.75 19.40
C GLY A 251 15.32 0.50 20.26
N SER A 252 15.99 0.38 21.41
CA SER A 252 16.34 1.51 22.26
C SER A 252 17.72 2.09 21.94
N GLY A 253 17.86 3.42 21.99
CA GLY A 253 19.14 4.11 21.76
C GLY A 253 19.80 3.66 20.45
N PRO A 254 21.10 3.30 20.44
CA PRO A 254 21.80 2.82 19.25
C PRO A 254 21.15 1.64 18.50
N ASN A 255 20.36 0.79 19.17
CA ASN A 255 19.65 -0.31 18.51
C ASN A 255 18.61 0.18 17.51
N ALA A 256 18.04 1.37 17.71
CA ALA A 256 17.16 2.01 16.75
C ALA A 256 17.87 2.29 15.40
N GLY A 257 19.20 2.22 15.33
CA GLY A 257 19.96 2.30 14.07
C GLY A 257 19.97 1.01 13.25
N THR A 258 19.42 -0.09 13.78
CA THR A 258 19.26 -1.38 13.09
C THR A 258 17.79 -1.55 12.69
N LEU A 259 17.51 -1.66 11.38
CA LEU A 259 16.15 -1.55 10.86
C LEU A 259 15.19 -2.64 11.36
N HIS A 260 15.63 -3.91 11.28
CA HIS A 260 14.90 -5.08 11.75
C HIS A 260 15.60 -5.68 12.98
N TYR A 261 15.72 -4.89 14.04
CA TYR A 261 16.28 -5.34 15.31
C TYR A 261 15.29 -6.29 16.01
N ASP A 262 15.72 -7.51 16.34
CA ASP A 262 14.86 -8.57 16.86
C ASP A 262 15.24 -9.03 18.29
N ALA A 263 16.43 -8.66 18.78
CA ALA A 263 16.93 -9.21 20.04
C ALA A 263 16.13 -8.74 21.25
N ASN A 264 15.59 -7.50 21.23
CA ASN A 264 14.68 -6.91 22.21
C ASN A 264 15.03 -7.19 23.68
N ASN A 265 16.30 -7.22 24.03
CA ASN A 265 16.75 -7.76 25.33
C ASN A 265 17.70 -6.83 26.09
N GLU A 266 17.96 -5.63 25.58
CA GLU A 266 18.89 -4.71 26.21
C GLU A 266 18.21 -3.79 27.23
N ASP A 267 18.94 -3.50 28.31
CA ASP A 267 18.53 -2.53 29.31
C ASP A 267 18.59 -1.10 28.74
N PHE A 268 17.68 -0.25 29.20
CA PHE A 268 17.60 1.14 28.76
C PHE A 268 18.78 1.98 29.20
N GLU A 269 19.37 1.70 30.37
CA GLU A 269 20.51 2.44 30.94
C GLU A 269 20.39 3.96 30.75
N ASP A 270 21.31 4.57 29.98
CA ASP A 270 21.37 5.99 29.65
C ASP A 270 20.82 6.32 28.23
N ARG A 271 20.14 5.36 27.59
CA ARG A 271 19.58 5.51 26.25
C ARG A 271 18.51 6.58 26.20
N GLN A 272 18.43 7.23 25.05
CA GLN A 272 17.61 8.42 24.86
C GLN A 272 16.19 8.10 24.39
N LEU A 273 16.10 7.32 23.32
CA LEU A 273 14.86 7.04 22.60
C LEU A 273 14.58 5.53 22.52
N MET A 274 13.33 5.20 22.24
CA MET A 274 12.88 3.90 21.75
C MET A 274 12.30 4.13 20.35
N CYS A 275 12.74 3.36 19.37
CA CYS A 275 12.03 3.16 18.11
C CYS A 275 11.28 1.84 18.22
N LEU A 276 9.96 1.92 18.47
CA LEU A 276 9.08 0.76 18.53
C LEU A 276 8.36 0.64 17.19
N ASP A 277 8.70 -0.39 16.44
CA ASP A 277 8.02 -0.80 15.23
C ASP A 277 7.29 -2.12 15.53
N ALA A 278 5.97 -2.04 15.62
CA ALA A 278 5.16 -3.18 16.02
C ALA A 278 3.71 -3.04 15.55
N GLY A 279 3.18 -4.13 14.98
CA GLY A 279 1.82 -4.25 14.51
C GLY A 279 1.28 -5.68 14.59
N CYS A 280 0.01 -5.82 14.97
CA CYS A 280 -0.67 -7.11 14.99
C CYS A 280 -1.30 -7.48 13.65
N GLU A 281 -1.66 -8.76 13.49
CA GLU A 281 -2.63 -9.18 12.47
C GLU A 281 -3.99 -9.51 13.11
N TYR A 282 -5.07 -9.11 12.47
CA TYR A 282 -6.43 -9.49 12.83
C TYR A 282 -7.05 -10.27 11.68
N GLU A 283 -7.41 -11.53 11.92
CA GLU A 283 -7.90 -12.44 10.87
C GLU A 283 -6.96 -12.47 9.63
N LEU A 284 -5.65 -12.55 9.88
CA LEU A 284 -4.56 -12.53 8.89
C LEU A 284 -4.33 -11.21 8.16
N TYR A 285 -5.15 -10.16 8.40
CA TYR A 285 -4.87 -8.84 7.87
C TYR A 285 -3.96 -8.06 8.81
N ALA A 286 -2.84 -7.60 8.27
CA ALA A 286 -1.77 -6.93 9.00
C ALA A 286 -2.08 -5.46 9.28
N SER A 287 -1.38 -4.94 10.28
CA SER A 287 -1.12 -3.52 10.48
C SER A 287 0.37 -3.32 10.68
N ASP A 288 0.87 -2.14 10.35
CA ASP A 288 2.28 -1.78 10.49
C ASP A 288 2.42 -0.37 11.05
N ILE A 289 3.02 -0.25 12.24
CA ILE A 289 3.08 1.02 12.96
C ILE A 289 4.41 1.14 13.69
N THR A 290 5.18 2.13 13.27
CA THR A 290 6.35 2.62 13.99
C THR A 290 6.10 3.92 14.74
N ARG A 291 6.48 3.95 16.02
CA ARG A 291 6.61 5.16 16.83
C ARG A 291 7.98 5.23 17.48
N THR A 292 8.65 6.36 17.27
CA THR A 292 9.85 6.70 18.04
C THR A 292 9.52 7.68 19.17
N PHE A 293 9.92 7.39 20.39
CA PHE A 293 9.60 8.22 21.57
C PHE A 293 10.74 8.25 22.58
N PRO A 294 10.82 9.31 23.41
CA PRO A 294 11.80 9.35 24.49
C PRO A 294 11.49 8.35 25.60
N LEU A 295 12.53 7.75 26.18
CA LEU A 295 12.43 6.91 27.39
C LEU A 295 12.15 7.75 28.65
N SER A 296 12.12 9.08 28.52
CA SER A 296 11.83 10.05 29.58
C SER A 296 10.61 10.91 29.23
N SER A 297 10.10 11.67 30.20
CA SER A 297 8.91 12.52 30.03
C SER A 297 9.09 13.77 29.13
N LYS A 298 10.31 13.98 28.62
CA LYS A 298 10.69 15.09 27.74
C LYS A 298 11.68 14.60 26.68
N TRP A 299 11.93 15.42 25.66
CA TRP A 299 13.03 15.19 24.73
C TRP A 299 14.36 15.14 25.50
N PRO A 300 15.14 14.05 25.40
CA PRO A 300 16.35 13.83 26.19
C PRO A 300 17.52 14.70 25.72
N SER A 301 17.54 15.07 24.45
CA SER A 301 18.57 15.90 23.83
C SER A 301 17.96 16.78 22.73
N ARG A 302 18.72 17.80 22.31
CA ARG A 302 18.34 18.64 21.18
C ARG A 302 18.42 17.84 19.87
N GLU A 303 19.41 16.98 19.77
CA GLU A 303 19.69 16.10 18.64
C GLU A 303 18.52 15.15 18.39
N ALA A 304 18.05 14.45 19.44
CA ALA A 304 16.88 13.59 19.38
C ALA A 304 15.62 14.36 18.92
N LYS A 305 15.35 15.53 19.51
CA LYS A 305 14.20 16.37 19.13
C LYS A 305 14.29 16.82 17.66
N ASN A 306 15.47 17.25 17.22
CA ASN A 306 15.69 17.76 15.88
C ASN A 306 15.48 16.68 14.81
N ILE A 307 16.04 15.48 15.01
CA ILE A 307 15.86 14.37 14.07
C ILE A 307 14.41 13.92 14.07
N TYR A 308 13.76 13.84 15.23
CA TYR A 308 12.34 13.53 15.30
C TYR A 308 11.49 14.51 14.47
N LYS A 309 11.69 15.81 14.65
CA LYS A 309 10.96 16.84 13.90
C LYS A 309 11.27 16.81 12.40
N LEU A 310 12.48 16.42 12.01
CA LEU A 310 12.83 16.23 10.61
C LEU A 310 12.10 15.03 9.99
N VAL A 311 12.06 13.89 10.68
CA VAL A 311 11.34 12.69 10.22
C VAL A 311 9.83 12.93 10.19
N GLU A 312 9.27 13.59 11.22
CA GLU A 312 7.86 14.01 11.25
C GLU A 312 7.52 14.86 10.00
N ARG A 313 8.36 15.84 9.67
CA ARG A 313 8.20 16.64 8.45
C ARG A 313 8.30 15.82 7.17
N MET A 314 9.25 14.87 7.08
CA MET A 314 9.37 13.97 5.93
C MET A 314 8.07 13.18 5.74
N GLN A 315 7.52 12.62 6.83
CA GLN A 315 6.32 11.81 6.80
C GLN A 315 5.10 12.63 6.40
N GLU A 316 4.83 13.73 7.10
CA GLU A 316 3.65 14.57 6.85
C GLU A 316 3.65 15.12 5.41
N SER A 317 4.82 15.56 4.92
CA SER A 317 4.95 16.06 3.54
C SER A 317 4.64 14.98 2.49
N CYS A 318 5.01 13.72 2.75
CA CYS A 318 4.71 12.62 1.83
C CYS A 318 3.24 12.21 1.92
N ILE A 319 2.70 12.05 3.13
CA ILE A 319 1.30 11.68 3.39
C ILE A 319 0.35 12.68 2.72
N GLU A 320 0.58 13.99 2.86
CA GLU A 320 -0.27 15.05 2.27
C GLU A 320 -0.40 14.97 0.73
N ARG A 321 0.51 14.26 0.06
CA ARG A 321 0.55 14.10 -1.39
C ARG A 321 -0.02 12.77 -1.87
N LEU A 322 -0.43 11.87 -0.97
CA LEU A 322 -1.06 10.61 -1.35
C LEU A 322 -2.43 10.87 -1.99
N ALA A 323 -2.60 10.34 -3.20
CA ALA A 323 -3.85 10.35 -3.95
C ALA A 323 -3.77 9.34 -5.10
N PRO A 324 -4.92 8.94 -5.67
CA PRO A 324 -4.95 8.19 -6.92
C PRO A 324 -4.16 8.92 -8.03
N GLY A 325 -3.39 8.17 -8.82
CA GLY A 325 -2.55 8.68 -9.90
C GLY A 325 -1.18 9.19 -9.46
N VAL A 326 -0.86 9.17 -8.17
CA VAL A 326 0.48 9.55 -7.67
C VAL A 326 1.45 8.39 -7.81
N ARG A 327 2.65 8.63 -8.34
CA ARG A 327 3.72 7.64 -8.34
C ARG A 327 4.41 7.64 -6.98
N TYR A 328 4.32 6.54 -6.25
CA TYR A 328 4.87 6.46 -4.88
C TYR A 328 6.40 6.67 -4.82
N LEU A 329 7.14 6.20 -5.84
CA LEU A 329 8.58 6.46 -5.99
C LEU A 329 8.93 7.97 -6.02
N ASP A 330 8.04 8.83 -6.52
CA ASP A 330 8.26 10.29 -6.50
C ASP A 330 8.17 10.83 -5.06
N LEU A 331 7.39 10.22 -4.18
CA LEU A 331 7.34 10.57 -2.76
C LEU A 331 8.61 10.11 -2.03
N HIS A 332 9.17 8.94 -2.39
CA HIS A 332 10.47 8.51 -1.87
C HIS A 332 11.59 9.49 -2.23
N ILE A 333 11.60 9.99 -3.47
CA ILE A 333 12.51 11.08 -3.88
C ILE A 333 12.29 12.33 -3.01
N LEU A 334 11.04 12.75 -2.80
CA LEU A 334 10.71 13.92 -1.98
C LEU A 334 11.21 13.76 -0.54
N ALA A 335 11.03 12.60 0.08
CA ALA A 335 11.52 12.30 1.42
C ALA A 335 13.05 12.48 1.50
N HIS A 336 13.79 11.98 0.52
CA HIS A 336 15.24 12.19 0.44
C HIS A 336 15.64 13.66 0.26
N GLN A 337 14.89 14.44 -0.52
CA GLN A 337 15.14 15.88 -0.66
C GLN A 337 14.97 16.61 0.69
N ILE A 338 13.91 16.31 1.43
CA ILE A 338 13.65 16.86 2.77
C ILE A 338 14.75 16.41 3.75
N ALA A 339 15.15 15.14 3.70
CA ALA A 339 16.23 14.61 4.52
C ALA A 339 17.56 15.35 4.27
N ILE A 340 17.96 15.55 3.01
CA ILE A 340 19.19 16.27 2.66
C ILE A 340 19.14 17.70 3.19
N ASP A 341 18.02 18.40 2.98
CA ASP A 341 17.84 19.77 3.45
C ASP A 341 17.94 19.89 4.98
N GLY A 342 17.30 18.96 5.68
CA GLY A 342 17.35 18.91 7.14
C GLY A 342 18.72 18.56 7.68
N LEU A 343 19.37 17.53 7.14
CA LEU A 343 20.70 17.10 7.57
C LEU A 343 21.80 18.14 7.27
N LEU A 344 21.68 18.91 6.18
CA LEU A 344 22.51 20.09 5.91
C LEU A 344 22.27 21.19 6.94
N SER A 345 21.00 21.48 7.26
CA SER A 345 20.63 22.50 8.26
C SER A 345 21.12 22.16 9.66
N LEU A 346 21.17 20.86 9.99
CA LEU A 346 21.74 20.34 11.24
C LEU A 346 23.27 20.25 11.23
N GLY A 347 23.91 20.47 10.08
CA GLY A 347 25.36 20.39 9.90
C GLY A 347 25.93 18.98 9.86
N ILE A 348 25.07 17.94 9.85
CA ILE A 348 25.46 16.52 9.73
C ILE A 348 25.99 16.27 8.32
N LEU A 349 25.28 16.80 7.32
CA LEU A 349 25.80 16.90 5.96
C LEU A 349 26.47 18.28 5.77
N HIS A 350 27.57 18.33 5.03
CA HIS A 350 28.31 19.56 4.78
C HIS A 350 29.13 19.49 3.48
N ASN A 351 29.89 20.56 3.16
CA ASN A 351 30.86 20.59 2.05
C ASN A 351 30.31 20.18 0.68
N GLY A 352 29.03 20.47 0.41
CA GLY A 352 28.37 20.22 -0.86
C GLY A 352 27.05 20.97 -0.97
N THR A 353 26.63 21.20 -2.20
CA THR A 353 25.27 21.62 -2.52
C THR A 353 24.28 20.46 -2.35
N LYS A 354 22.99 20.77 -2.22
CA LYS A 354 21.92 19.77 -2.11
C LYS A 354 21.95 18.82 -3.31
N GLU A 355 22.19 19.35 -4.49
CA GLU A 355 22.26 18.60 -5.75
C GLU A 355 23.47 17.67 -5.81
N GLU A 356 24.63 18.10 -5.33
CA GLU A 356 25.84 17.26 -5.27
C GLU A 356 25.67 16.10 -4.30
N ILE A 357 25.12 16.37 -3.12
CA ILE A 357 24.83 15.36 -2.09
C ILE A 357 23.79 14.36 -2.59
N TYR A 358 22.72 14.84 -3.21
CA TYR A 358 21.68 13.99 -3.80
C TYR A 358 22.26 13.09 -4.88
N LYS A 359 23.02 13.64 -5.84
CA LYS A 359 23.67 12.86 -6.92
C LYS A 359 24.65 11.82 -6.38
N ALA A 360 25.35 12.13 -5.29
CA ALA A 360 26.23 11.20 -4.63
C ALA A 360 25.49 10.07 -3.90
N GLY A 361 24.17 10.19 -3.67
CA GLY A 361 23.37 9.21 -2.93
C GLY A 361 23.68 9.15 -1.43
N THR A 362 24.35 10.18 -0.89
CA THR A 362 24.88 10.17 0.49
C THR A 362 23.77 10.13 1.54
N SER A 363 22.56 10.59 1.21
CA SER A 363 21.41 10.45 2.11
C SER A 363 21.08 9.00 2.48
N LYS A 364 21.46 8.01 1.65
CA LYS A 364 21.25 6.58 1.96
C LYS A 364 22.05 6.10 3.17
N ALA A 365 23.09 6.84 3.58
CA ALA A 365 23.79 6.59 4.83
C ALA A 365 22.87 6.73 6.05
N PHE A 366 21.82 7.55 5.93
CA PHE A 366 20.89 7.88 7.01
C PHE A 366 19.47 7.39 6.73
N PHE A 367 19.06 7.25 5.47
CA PHE A 367 17.76 6.73 5.07
C PHE A 367 17.95 5.62 4.00
N PRO A 368 18.24 4.37 4.43
CA PRO A 368 18.68 3.30 3.51
C PRO A 368 17.55 2.44 2.92
N HIS A 369 16.31 2.56 3.40
CA HIS A 369 15.17 1.73 2.99
C HIS A 369 14.15 2.52 2.15
N GLY A 370 13.19 1.79 1.56
CA GLY A 370 12.06 2.39 0.86
C GLY A 370 11.20 3.28 1.76
N LEU A 371 10.45 4.22 1.16
CA LEU A 371 9.53 5.08 1.93
C LEU A 371 8.34 4.32 2.56
N GLY A 372 8.02 3.14 2.04
CA GLY A 372 6.96 2.28 2.51
C GLY A 372 6.65 1.17 1.52
N HIS A 373 5.66 0.34 1.86
CA HIS A 373 5.22 -0.85 1.12
C HIS A 373 3.70 -0.99 1.16
N HIS A 374 3.15 -1.95 0.41
CA HIS A 374 1.73 -2.31 0.55
C HIS A 374 1.49 -3.09 1.85
N VAL A 375 0.29 -2.95 2.43
CA VAL A 375 -0.18 -3.71 3.60
C VAL A 375 -1.51 -4.40 3.28
N GLY A 376 -1.69 -5.63 3.75
CA GLY A 376 -2.87 -6.44 3.51
C GLY A 376 -2.82 -7.76 4.27
N LEU A 377 -2.90 -8.89 3.55
CA LEU A 377 -2.74 -10.22 4.15
C LEU A 377 -1.30 -10.55 4.56
N GLU A 378 -0.34 -9.73 4.15
CA GLU A 378 1.01 -9.68 4.70
C GLU A 378 1.34 -8.25 5.10
N VAL A 379 2.32 -8.10 6.00
CA VAL A 379 2.89 -6.78 6.34
C VAL A 379 3.55 -6.15 5.11
N HIS A 380 4.45 -6.87 4.45
CA HIS A 380 4.94 -6.57 3.11
C HIS A 380 4.04 -7.27 2.10
N ASP A 381 2.88 -6.66 1.83
CA ASP A 381 1.88 -7.24 0.93
C ASP A 381 2.37 -7.23 -0.53
N VAL A 382 1.71 -8.07 -1.33
CA VAL A 382 2.05 -8.26 -2.73
C VAL A 382 1.91 -6.96 -3.53
N GLY A 383 2.94 -6.62 -4.30
CA GLY A 383 2.88 -5.56 -5.30
C GLY A 383 2.56 -6.09 -6.70
N GLN A 384 2.53 -5.18 -7.67
CA GLN A 384 2.49 -5.55 -9.08
C GLN A 384 3.79 -6.25 -9.48
N ALA A 385 3.73 -7.57 -9.65
CA ALA A 385 4.74 -8.32 -10.39
C ALA A 385 4.31 -8.44 -11.86
N GLU A 386 5.28 -8.44 -12.78
CA GLU A 386 5.06 -8.48 -14.22
C GLU A 386 4.07 -9.58 -14.65
N LEU A 387 3.01 -9.17 -15.33
CA LEU A 387 2.03 -10.03 -15.98
C LEU A 387 2.53 -10.39 -17.40
N MET A 388 3.71 -11.00 -17.54
CA MET A 388 4.28 -11.33 -18.86
C MET A 388 3.48 -12.42 -19.61
N SER A 389 2.61 -13.19 -18.92
CA SER A 389 1.84 -14.28 -19.52
C SER A 389 0.42 -13.92 -19.98
N VAL A 390 -0.20 -12.86 -19.45
CA VAL A 390 -1.64 -12.57 -19.72
C VAL A 390 -1.83 -11.53 -20.84
N ARG A 391 -0.76 -10.96 -21.38
CA ARG A 391 -0.84 -10.17 -22.63
C ARG A 391 0.08 -10.76 -23.69
N ARG A 392 -0.46 -11.70 -24.48
CA ARG A 392 0.09 -12.06 -25.79
C ARG A 392 0.05 -10.83 -26.71
N GLY A 393 1.03 -9.94 -26.54
CA GLY A 393 1.15 -8.70 -27.29
C GLY A 393 1.94 -7.68 -26.49
N LYS A 394 3.19 -7.42 -26.95
CA LYS A 394 4.13 -6.42 -26.41
C LYS A 394 3.42 -5.20 -25.80
N GLN A 395 3.61 -4.99 -24.49
CA GLN A 395 3.55 -3.65 -23.94
C GLN A 395 4.80 -3.38 -23.12
N VAL A 396 5.59 -2.45 -23.63
CA VAL A 396 6.49 -1.62 -22.82
C VAL A 396 5.61 -1.03 -21.73
N ILE A 397 5.90 -1.31 -20.45
CA ILE A 397 5.27 -0.61 -19.33
C ILE A 397 5.54 0.88 -19.59
N GLU A 398 4.53 1.64 -19.98
CA GLU A 398 4.66 3.10 -19.94
C GLU A 398 4.86 3.44 -18.47
N GLN A 399 6.10 3.75 -18.10
CA GLN A 399 6.38 4.15 -16.73
C GLN A 399 5.42 5.28 -16.36
N PRO A 400 4.80 5.20 -15.18
CA PRO A 400 3.86 6.22 -14.78
C PRO A 400 4.52 7.60 -14.86
N PRO A 401 3.83 8.61 -15.40
CA PRO A 401 4.40 9.94 -15.57
C PRO A 401 4.95 10.44 -14.23
N SER A 402 6.27 10.62 -14.18
CA SER A 402 6.96 11.12 -13.00
C SER A 402 6.91 12.65 -12.97
N LEU A 403 6.83 13.20 -11.76
CA LEU A 403 7.08 14.61 -11.49
C LEU A 403 8.54 15.00 -11.77
N TYR A 404 9.44 14.02 -11.77
CA TYR A 404 10.87 14.21 -11.92
C TYR A 404 11.39 13.76 -13.30
N PRO A 405 12.59 14.21 -13.70
CA PRO A 405 13.25 13.71 -14.90
C PRO A 405 13.46 12.18 -14.87
N VAL A 406 13.67 11.59 -16.05
CA VAL A 406 13.99 10.16 -16.17
C VAL A 406 15.24 9.83 -15.35
N ASN A 407 15.22 8.68 -14.65
CA ASN A 407 16.31 8.19 -13.79
C ASN A 407 16.62 9.08 -12.58
N PHE A 408 15.75 10.02 -12.21
CA PHE A 408 15.99 10.91 -11.08
C PHE A 408 16.04 10.18 -9.73
N HIS A 409 15.41 9.02 -9.61
CA HIS A 409 15.43 8.15 -8.42
C HIS A 409 16.78 7.44 -8.23
N VAL A 410 17.60 7.27 -9.27
CA VAL A 410 18.79 6.38 -9.25
C VAL A 410 19.74 6.63 -8.06
N PRO A 411 20.03 7.87 -7.64
CA PRO A 411 20.94 8.08 -6.52
C PRO A 411 20.42 7.60 -5.16
N VAL A 412 19.09 7.53 -5.01
CA VAL A 412 18.41 7.24 -3.73
C VAL A 412 17.68 5.90 -3.73
N TYR A 413 17.45 5.30 -4.89
CA TYR A 413 16.87 3.97 -5.03
C TYR A 413 17.91 2.86 -4.86
N ASP A 414 17.51 1.76 -4.20
CA ASP A 414 18.26 0.51 -4.13
C ASP A 414 17.28 -0.67 -4.26
N PRO A 415 17.38 -1.52 -5.29
CA PRO A 415 16.46 -2.65 -5.49
C PRO A 415 16.53 -3.73 -4.41
N LYS A 416 17.53 -3.69 -3.51
CA LYS A 416 17.63 -4.62 -2.37
C LYS A 416 16.85 -4.15 -1.14
N THR A 417 16.54 -2.87 -1.05
CA THR A 417 15.89 -2.26 0.13
C THR A 417 14.65 -1.45 -0.21
N CYS A 418 14.39 -1.22 -1.50
CA CYS A 418 13.18 -0.61 -2.02
C CYS A 418 12.38 -1.67 -2.77
N HIS A 419 11.16 -1.91 -2.32
CA HIS A 419 10.19 -2.81 -2.94
C HIS A 419 8.94 -2.03 -3.35
N ALA A 420 8.02 -2.67 -4.08
CA ALA A 420 6.76 -2.05 -4.45
C ALA A 420 6.03 -1.50 -3.21
N PRO A 421 5.54 -0.24 -3.25
CA PRO A 421 5.36 0.63 -4.42
C PRO A 421 6.55 1.59 -4.71
N VAL A 422 7.69 1.45 -4.03
CA VAL A 422 8.94 2.20 -4.26
C VAL A 422 9.79 1.56 -5.38
N ASP A 423 9.18 0.84 -6.32
CA ASP A 423 9.89 0.27 -7.47
C ASP A 423 9.61 1.10 -8.74
N PRO A 424 10.61 1.37 -9.60
CA PRO A 424 10.42 2.09 -10.87
C PRO A 424 9.35 1.50 -11.80
N LEU A 425 9.08 0.19 -11.69
CA LEU A 425 8.08 -0.57 -12.44
C LEU A 425 6.69 -0.62 -11.76
N SER A 426 6.57 -0.15 -10.52
CA SER A 426 5.27 -0.04 -9.84
C SER A 426 4.37 0.96 -10.57
N SER A 427 3.06 0.68 -10.63
CA SER A 427 2.07 1.64 -11.10
C SER A 427 1.93 2.86 -10.17
N GLN A 428 1.06 3.78 -10.58
CA GLN A 428 0.56 4.81 -9.69
C GLN A 428 -0.32 4.19 -8.61
N LEU A 429 -0.50 4.93 -7.53
CA LEU A 429 -1.47 4.63 -6.50
C LEU A 429 -2.89 4.65 -7.07
N GLU A 430 -3.71 3.72 -6.63
CA GLU A 430 -5.11 3.57 -7.01
C GLU A 430 -5.99 3.54 -5.76
N GLU A 431 -7.25 3.93 -5.89
CA GLU A 431 -8.23 3.81 -4.82
C GLU A 431 -8.34 2.36 -4.33
N GLY A 432 -8.43 2.17 -3.02
CA GLY A 432 -8.45 0.86 -2.38
C GLY A 432 -7.08 0.26 -2.07
N MET A 433 -5.97 0.85 -2.53
CA MET A 433 -4.64 0.47 -2.05
C MET A 433 -4.45 0.88 -0.60
N VAL A 434 -3.81 0.02 0.20
CA VAL A 434 -3.29 0.37 1.53
C VAL A 434 -1.77 0.30 1.49
N VAL A 435 -1.10 1.35 1.94
CA VAL A 435 0.36 1.50 1.95
C VAL A 435 0.87 2.11 3.25
N THR A 436 2.07 1.75 3.69
CA THR A 436 2.77 2.46 4.76
C THR A 436 3.34 3.78 4.24
N VAL A 437 3.60 4.74 5.14
CA VAL A 437 4.55 5.85 4.92
C VAL A 437 5.43 5.97 6.15
N GLU A 438 6.67 5.50 6.02
CA GLU A 438 7.60 5.18 7.11
C GLU A 438 8.99 5.80 6.94
N PRO A 439 9.16 7.09 6.61
CA PRO A 439 10.49 7.66 6.52
C PRO A 439 11.25 7.49 7.83
N GLY A 440 12.56 7.30 7.73
CA GLY A 440 13.43 7.20 8.90
C GLY A 440 14.81 7.78 8.67
N LEU A 441 15.43 8.23 9.75
CA LEU A 441 16.81 8.68 9.80
C LEU A 441 17.56 7.91 10.89
N TYR A 442 18.59 7.19 10.47
CA TYR A 442 19.35 6.24 11.28
C TYR A 442 20.82 6.62 11.35
N PHE A 443 21.42 6.36 12.50
CA PHE A 443 22.81 6.58 12.84
C PHE A 443 23.46 5.23 13.18
N SER A 444 23.37 4.29 12.23
CA SER A 444 24.00 2.97 12.36
C SER A 444 25.52 3.10 12.39
N VAL A 445 26.11 2.94 13.57
CA VAL A 445 27.56 3.09 13.79
C VAL A 445 28.34 2.20 12.83
N TYR A 446 27.98 0.91 12.77
CA TYR A 446 28.65 -0.06 11.90
C TYR A 446 28.56 0.33 10.43
N ALA A 447 27.37 0.70 9.95
CA ALA A 447 27.20 1.04 8.54
C ALA A 447 27.97 2.32 8.18
N LEU A 448 27.90 3.34 9.04
CA LEU A 448 28.60 4.60 8.85
C LEU A 448 30.11 4.39 8.81
N GLU A 449 30.69 3.71 9.80
CA GLU A 449 32.13 3.47 9.88
C GLU A 449 32.63 2.62 8.72
N HIS A 450 31.95 1.51 8.40
CA HIS A 450 32.49 0.54 7.43
C HIS A 450 32.14 0.83 5.97
N PHE A 451 31.04 1.52 5.68
CA PHE A 451 30.58 1.71 4.29
C PHE A 451 30.59 3.16 3.81
N TYR A 452 30.41 4.15 4.70
CA TYR A 452 30.21 5.54 4.28
C TYR A 452 31.40 6.45 4.62
N LEU A 453 31.94 6.39 5.83
CA LEU A 453 33.01 7.29 6.30
C LEU A 453 34.37 7.01 5.64
N HIS A 454 34.61 5.80 5.15
CA HIS A 454 35.79 5.46 4.36
C HIS A 454 35.60 5.64 2.85
N SER A 455 34.37 5.86 2.37
CA SER A 455 34.08 6.04 0.95
C SER A 455 34.46 7.46 0.51
N PRO A 456 35.33 7.65 -0.51
CA PRO A 456 35.68 8.98 -1.02
C PRO A 456 34.50 9.71 -1.67
N ILE A 457 33.42 8.99 -1.99
CA ILE A 457 32.18 9.57 -2.52
C ILE A 457 31.41 10.29 -1.42
N HIS A 458 31.27 9.64 -0.26
CA HIS A 458 30.37 10.06 0.82
C HIS A 458 31.07 10.84 1.93
N SER A 459 32.29 10.44 2.31
CA SER A 459 32.99 10.95 3.51
C SER A 459 33.18 12.46 3.49
N LYS A 460 33.45 13.05 2.32
CA LYS A 460 33.60 14.50 2.14
C LYS A 460 32.33 15.29 2.47
N TYR A 461 31.16 14.65 2.45
CA TYR A 461 29.87 15.27 2.72
C TYR A 461 29.36 15.00 4.14
N ILE A 462 30.01 14.14 4.93
CA ILE A 462 29.55 13.76 6.27
C ILE A 462 30.46 14.38 7.33
N ASN A 463 29.89 15.26 8.14
CA ASN A 463 30.62 15.95 9.20
C ASN A 463 30.73 15.06 10.43
N GLN A 464 31.84 14.34 10.57
CA GLN A 464 32.06 13.41 11.69
C GLN A 464 32.00 14.10 13.06
N ASP A 465 32.43 15.37 13.14
CA ASP A 465 32.39 16.14 14.38
C ASP A 465 30.97 16.49 14.82
N VAL A 466 30.05 16.70 13.89
CA VAL A 466 28.63 16.91 14.22
C VAL A 466 27.94 15.56 14.42
N LEU A 467 28.22 14.58 13.55
CA LEU A 467 27.63 13.24 13.56
C LEU A 467 27.77 12.55 14.92
N LYS A 468 28.92 12.67 15.59
CA LYS A 468 29.16 12.03 16.90
C LYS A 468 28.10 12.37 17.96
N HIS A 469 27.46 13.54 17.86
CA HIS A 469 26.41 13.96 18.78
C HIS A 469 25.07 13.28 18.52
N TYR A 470 24.87 12.74 17.31
CA TYR A 470 23.64 12.06 16.89
C TYR A 470 23.73 10.53 17.01
N LEU A 471 24.93 9.94 17.13
CA LEU A 471 25.08 8.48 17.30
C LEU A 471 24.25 7.91 18.48
N PRO A 472 24.16 8.56 19.67
CA PRO A 472 23.34 8.05 20.77
C PRO A 472 21.82 8.09 20.51
N VAL A 473 21.36 8.83 19.50
CA VAL A 473 19.95 8.81 19.07
C VAL A 473 19.61 7.45 18.47
N GLY A 474 20.58 6.81 17.79
CA GLY A 474 20.45 5.55 17.08
C GLY A 474 19.60 5.66 15.82
N GLY A 475 18.34 6.03 15.94
CA GLY A 475 17.45 6.22 14.80
C GLY A 475 16.08 6.76 15.18
N VAL A 476 15.40 7.32 14.18
CA VAL A 476 14.00 7.71 14.28
C VAL A 476 13.27 7.24 13.04
N ARG A 477 12.20 6.47 13.22
CA ARG A 477 11.21 6.14 12.19
C ARG A 477 9.80 6.51 12.71
N ILE A 478 8.96 7.00 11.81
CA ILE A 478 7.55 7.28 12.10
C ILE A 478 6.74 6.76 10.92
N GLU A 479 5.79 5.89 11.21
CA GLU A 479 5.06 5.11 10.21
C GLU A 479 3.58 5.05 10.49
N ASP A 480 2.80 5.21 9.44
CA ASP A 480 1.34 5.07 9.48
C ASP A 480 0.91 4.17 8.30
N ASP A 481 -0.22 3.49 8.47
CA ASP A 481 -0.96 2.76 7.43
C ASP A 481 -2.01 3.69 6.78
N LEU A 482 -1.92 3.88 5.46
CA LEU A 482 -2.75 4.81 4.71
C LEU A 482 -3.57 4.09 3.64
N LEU A 483 -4.90 4.24 3.70
CA LEU A 483 -5.83 3.85 2.65
C LEU A 483 -5.90 4.96 1.59
N ILE A 484 -5.66 4.62 0.32
CA ILE A 484 -5.87 5.52 -0.80
C ILE A 484 -7.36 5.56 -1.14
N THR A 485 -7.93 6.77 -1.20
CA THR A 485 -9.34 7.02 -1.51
C THR A 485 -9.48 7.85 -2.78
N SER A 486 -10.65 7.87 -3.40
CA SER A 486 -10.94 8.74 -4.57
C SER A 486 -10.60 10.23 -4.37
N LYS A 487 -10.50 10.70 -3.13
CA LYS A 487 -10.22 12.12 -2.79
C LYS A 487 -8.82 12.37 -2.24
N GLY A 488 -7.99 11.34 -2.07
CA GLY A 488 -6.68 11.44 -1.44
C GLY A 488 -6.36 10.18 -0.65
N TYR A 489 -6.33 10.31 0.67
CA TYR A 489 -6.04 9.21 1.60
C TYR A 489 -6.88 9.30 2.87
N GLU A 490 -6.99 8.18 3.58
CA GLU A 490 -7.45 8.05 4.96
C GLU A 490 -6.32 7.39 5.76
N ASN A 491 -6.00 7.95 6.93
CA ASN A 491 -5.01 7.36 7.83
C ASN A 491 -5.72 6.38 8.77
N LEU A 492 -5.39 5.10 8.66
CA LEU A 492 -5.97 4.02 9.47
C LEU A 492 -5.32 3.98 10.85
N THR A 493 -4.07 4.45 10.95
CA THR A 493 -3.29 4.48 12.19
C THR A 493 -3.73 5.61 13.11
N THR A 494 -4.01 5.27 14.36
CA THR A 494 -4.44 6.22 15.39
C THR A 494 -3.45 6.32 16.55
N ALA A 495 -2.30 5.62 16.45
CA ALA A 495 -1.21 5.70 17.41
C ALA A 495 -0.71 7.15 17.53
N PRO A 496 -0.54 7.68 18.75
CA PRO A 496 -0.12 9.07 18.95
C PRO A 496 1.32 9.29 18.50
N LYS A 497 1.60 10.45 17.91
CA LYS A 497 2.94 10.96 17.58
C LYS A 497 3.05 12.42 18.01
N GLY A 498 4.24 13.01 17.92
CA GLY A 498 4.51 14.40 18.27
C GLY A 498 4.16 14.72 19.73
N ASP A 499 3.45 15.83 19.94
CA ASP A 499 3.13 16.31 21.29
C ASP A 499 2.12 15.40 22.02
N ALA A 500 1.17 14.80 21.31
CA ALA A 500 0.18 13.89 21.90
C ALA A 500 0.83 12.65 22.53
N MET A 501 1.87 12.14 21.88
CA MET A 501 2.69 11.04 22.41
C MET A 501 3.41 11.44 23.71
N LEU A 502 3.99 12.65 23.75
CA LEU A 502 4.66 13.15 24.95
C LEU A 502 3.68 13.43 26.10
N ASP A 503 2.46 13.85 25.80
CA ASP A 503 1.40 14.04 26.81
C ASP A 503 1.00 12.72 27.47
N ILE A 504 0.92 11.64 26.70
CA ILE A 504 0.66 10.29 27.24
C ILE A 504 1.80 9.83 28.15
N ILE A 505 3.05 10.00 27.73
CA ILE A 505 4.22 9.66 28.56
C ILE A 505 4.22 10.47 29.86
N ARG A 506 3.92 11.78 29.80
CA ARG A 506 3.88 12.66 30.99
C ARG A 506 2.76 12.30 31.96
N SER A 507 1.58 12.00 31.43
CA SER A 507 0.41 11.69 32.25
C SER A 507 0.46 10.27 32.83
N GLY A 508 1.18 9.36 32.17
CA GLY A 508 1.19 7.93 32.50
C GLY A 508 -0.18 7.28 32.28
N LYS A 509 -1.03 7.89 31.45
CA LYS A 509 -2.38 7.43 31.14
C LYS A 509 -2.52 7.29 29.63
N ALA A 510 -3.03 6.15 29.18
CA ALA A 510 -3.32 5.89 27.78
C ALA A 510 -4.56 6.66 27.25
N ASP A 511 -5.04 7.69 27.97
CA ASP A 511 -6.37 8.32 27.90
C ASP A 511 -7.08 8.18 26.54
N ASN A 512 -8.36 7.74 26.61
CA ASN A 512 -9.35 7.73 25.52
C ASN A 512 -9.75 9.17 25.13
N ALA A 513 -8.81 10.04 24.78
CA ALA A 513 -9.16 11.21 24.00
C ALA A 513 -9.92 10.69 22.77
N PRO A 514 -11.14 11.18 22.46
CA PRO A 514 -11.90 10.71 21.32
C PRO A 514 -10.96 10.74 20.12
N LEU A 515 -10.90 9.61 19.39
CA LEU A 515 -10.17 9.51 18.13
C LEU A 515 -10.35 10.84 17.40
N PRO A 516 -9.27 11.61 17.13
CA PRO A 516 -9.43 12.89 16.48
C PRO A 516 -10.30 12.64 15.27
N THR A 517 -11.43 13.36 15.15
CA THR A 517 -12.39 13.20 14.06
C THR A 517 -11.61 12.97 12.80
N ARG A 518 -11.76 11.76 12.23
CA ARG A 518 -11.01 11.29 11.06
C ARG A 518 -10.87 12.47 10.13
N ARG A 519 -9.63 12.93 9.88
CA ARG A 519 -9.42 13.92 8.83
C ARG A 519 -9.71 13.18 7.53
N LEU A 520 -10.98 13.10 7.16
CA LEU A 520 -11.33 13.21 5.76
C LEU A 520 -10.64 14.51 5.35
N SER A 521 -9.64 14.39 4.49
CA SER A 521 -9.15 15.51 3.70
C SER A 521 -10.30 15.96 2.80
N MET A 522 -11.34 16.54 3.38
CA MET A 522 -12.23 17.43 2.68
C MET A 522 -11.41 18.70 2.51
N ARG A 523 -11.04 19.00 1.28
CA ARG A 523 -10.71 20.37 0.89
C ARG A 523 -11.92 21.25 1.21
N SER A 524 -11.99 21.77 2.42
CA SER A 524 -12.88 22.88 2.75
C SER A 524 -12.20 24.16 2.29
N ARG A 525 -12.44 24.53 1.03
CA ARG A 525 -12.43 25.95 0.68
C ARG A 525 -13.84 26.44 0.97
N ALA A 526 -13.96 27.24 2.03
CA ALA A 526 -15.13 28.08 2.24
C ALA A 526 -15.34 28.97 1.00
N ASP A 527 -16.61 29.20 0.69
CA ASP A 527 -17.15 29.75 -0.54
C ASP A 527 -16.47 31.04 -1.02
N GLU A 528 -15.71 30.91 -2.10
CA GLU A 528 -15.60 31.92 -3.17
C GLU A 528 -15.61 31.14 -4.49
N GLU A 529 -16.61 31.43 -5.33
CA GLU A 529 -16.98 30.72 -6.56
C GLU A 529 -15.77 30.46 -7.48
N ALA A 530 -15.28 29.22 -7.47
CA ALA A 530 -14.24 28.77 -8.37
C ALA A 530 -14.85 28.54 -9.76
N THR A 531 -14.42 29.35 -10.73
CA THR A 531 -14.68 29.13 -12.16
C THR A 531 -14.38 27.68 -12.59
N PRO A 532 -15.28 27.04 -13.35
CA PRO A 532 -15.05 25.74 -13.97
C PRO A 532 -13.87 25.82 -14.95
N ARG A 533 -12.94 24.86 -14.90
CA ARG A 533 -11.94 24.69 -15.96
C ARG A 533 -12.68 24.38 -17.26
N LEU A 534 -12.61 25.30 -18.21
CA LEU A 534 -13.42 25.31 -19.42
C LEU A 534 -13.06 24.21 -20.42
N ARG A 535 -14.13 23.60 -20.93
CA ARG A 535 -14.27 22.90 -22.21
C ARG A 535 -13.85 23.82 -23.38
N ALA A 536 -13.52 23.22 -24.52
CA ALA A 536 -13.38 23.90 -25.81
C ALA A 536 -14.76 24.40 -26.35
N PRO A 537 -14.84 25.25 -27.41
CA PRO A 537 -14.67 26.72 -27.42
C PRO A 537 -15.90 27.51 -27.95
N GLY A 538 -16.00 28.83 -27.67
CA GLY A 538 -16.94 29.75 -28.35
C GLY A 538 -17.19 31.12 -27.66
N ILE A 539 -16.55 32.18 -28.19
CA ILE A 539 -16.84 33.66 -28.27
C ILE A 539 -18.13 34.18 -27.55
N SER A 540 -18.24 35.35 -26.88
CA SER A 540 -17.54 36.66 -26.84
C SER A 540 -17.64 37.36 -25.47
N THR A 541 -16.75 38.33 -25.27
CA THR A 541 -16.54 39.31 -24.18
C THR A 541 -17.55 40.46 -24.15
N ASP A 542 -17.72 41.12 -22.98
CA ASP A 542 -17.51 42.59 -22.83
C ASP A 542 -17.66 43.16 -21.39
N ASN A 543 -16.54 43.76 -20.92
CA ASN A 543 -16.38 45.05 -20.21
C ASN A 543 -16.71 45.23 -18.69
N PRO A 544 -16.25 46.31 -18.00
CA PRO A 544 -14.98 46.32 -17.22
C PRO A 544 -15.07 46.88 -15.77
N ASP A 545 -13.95 46.69 -15.04
CA ASP A 545 -13.35 47.48 -13.94
C ASP A 545 -14.15 47.99 -12.73
N SER A 546 -13.63 47.71 -11.52
CA SER A 546 -13.25 48.80 -10.60
C SER A 546 -12.16 48.42 -9.58
N ILE A 547 -11.24 49.36 -9.42
CA ILE A 547 -10.08 49.46 -8.53
C ILE A 547 -10.50 49.59 -7.05
N LEU A 548 -9.67 49.14 -6.09
CA LEU A 548 -9.16 49.93 -4.95
C LEU A 548 -8.25 49.11 -3.99
N ARG A 549 -7.04 49.63 -3.79
CA ARG A 549 -6.09 49.38 -2.68
C ARG A 549 -6.10 50.65 -1.78
N PRO A 550 -5.33 50.73 -0.68
CA PRO A 550 -5.14 49.84 0.48
C PRO A 550 -5.24 50.69 1.79
N LEU A 551 -4.82 50.18 2.96
CA LEU A 551 -4.10 50.97 3.98
C LEU A 551 -3.51 50.09 5.10
N ALA A 552 -2.34 50.51 5.61
CA ALA A 552 -1.50 49.86 6.60
C ALA A 552 -1.36 50.69 7.87
N ARG A 553 -0.97 50.06 9.01
CA ARG A 553 -0.15 50.54 10.18
C ARG A 553 -0.43 49.65 11.41
N ALA A 554 0.43 49.45 12.42
CA ALA A 554 1.68 50.08 12.87
C ALA A 554 2.50 49.11 13.76
N ALA A 555 3.73 49.51 14.06
CA ALA A 555 4.81 48.78 14.74
C ALA A 555 4.94 49.05 16.25
N THR A 556 5.65 48.16 16.96
CA THR A 556 6.36 48.42 18.25
C THR A 556 7.65 47.59 18.34
N MET A 557 8.74 48.21 18.85
CA MET A 557 10.11 47.68 19.05
C MET A 557 10.40 47.49 20.57
N PRO A 558 11.62 47.10 21.03
CA PRO A 558 12.22 45.76 20.97
C PRO A 558 12.61 45.24 22.37
N THR A 559 12.72 43.93 22.56
CA THR A 559 13.35 43.33 23.75
C THR A 559 14.52 42.45 23.32
N GLU A 560 15.71 42.77 23.81
CA GLU A 560 16.92 41.97 23.64
C GLU A 560 16.72 40.58 24.27
N TYR A 561 16.60 39.57 23.42
CA TYR A 561 16.68 38.17 23.79
C TYR A 561 17.85 37.59 23.00
N GLN A 562 18.87 37.08 23.71
CA GLN A 562 19.90 36.26 23.08
C GLN A 562 19.19 35.14 22.31
N GLN A 563 19.35 35.14 20.98
CA GLN A 563 18.79 34.12 20.09
C GLN A 563 19.35 32.74 20.46
N ARG A 564 18.61 32.00 21.29
CA ARG A 564 18.66 30.54 21.28
C ARG A 564 18.06 30.10 19.94
N ARG A 565 18.91 29.77 18.96
CA ARG A 565 18.47 29.18 17.70
C ARG A 565 17.84 27.81 18.00
N SER A 566 16.51 27.72 18.17
CA SER A 566 15.81 26.50 17.75
C SER A 566 15.92 26.42 16.24
N VAL A 567 16.18 25.22 15.71
CA VAL A 567 16.07 25.01 14.26
C VAL A 567 14.60 24.72 14.03
N ASP A 568 13.81 25.76 13.84
CA ASP A 568 12.43 25.59 13.41
C ASP A 568 12.48 25.25 11.92
N PHE A 569 12.09 24.03 11.58
CA PHE A 569 11.99 23.59 10.20
C PHE A 569 10.75 24.23 9.58
N GLU A 570 10.92 25.37 8.90
CA GLU A 570 9.86 26.00 8.11
C GLU A 570 9.22 24.98 7.15
N PRO A 571 7.89 25.02 6.92
CA PRO A 571 7.23 24.24 5.87
C PRO A 571 8.01 24.33 4.56
N PHE A 572 8.15 23.22 3.83
CA PHE A 572 8.83 23.28 2.53
C PHE A 572 7.94 24.02 1.52
N GLU A 573 8.06 25.35 1.46
CA GLU A 573 7.58 26.20 0.37
C GLU A 573 8.71 26.53 -0.63
N GLY A 574 9.74 25.68 -0.68
CA GLY A 574 10.87 25.86 -1.56
C GLY A 574 10.55 25.43 -2.99
N PRO A 575 11.14 26.05 -4.03
CA PRO A 575 11.19 25.41 -5.33
C PRO A 575 11.91 24.06 -5.15
N SER A 576 11.38 23.02 -5.81
CA SER A 576 12.10 21.75 -6.07
C SER A 576 13.55 22.07 -6.46
N LEU A 577 14.50 21.15 -6.20
CA LEU A 577 15.92 21.19 -6.63
C LEU A 577 16.15 21.64 -8.09
N PHE A 578 15.09 21.79 -8.88
CA PHE A 578 15.09 22.08 -10.29
C PHE A 578 14.04 23.09 -10.75
N SER A 579 13.98 24.29 -10.18
CA SER A 579 13.32 25.43 -10.86
C SER A 579 13.81 25.63 -12.32
N ASN A 580 14.93 24.98 -12.70
CA ASN A 580 15.55 25.00 -14.02
C ASN A 580 15.49 23.68 -14.83
N PHE A 581 14.86 22.59 -14.36
CA PHE A 581 14.68 21.40 -15.22
C PHE A 581 13.29 21.41 -15.88
N LYS A 582 13.25 21.16 -17.18
CA LYS A 582 11.99 20.92 -17.88
C LYS A 582 11.39 19.61 -17.37
N ARG A 583 10.21 19.68 -16.74
CA ARG A 583 9.37 18.53 -16.41
C ARG A 583 9.26 17.62 -17.65
N SER A 584 9.31 16.30 -17.45
CA SER A 584 8.99 15.36 -18.52
C SER A 584 7.54 15.57 -18.97
N MET A 585 7.29 15.56 -20.28
CA MET A 585 5.92 15.64 -20.81
C MET A 585 5.11 14.44 -20.34
N THR A 586 3.93 14.68 -19.78
CA THR A 586 2.97 13.61 -19.42
C THR A 586 2.52 12.85 -20.67
N THR A 587 1.95 11.65 -20.53
CA THR A 587 1.41 10.89 -21.67
C THR A 587 0.38 11.70 -22.46
N ASP A 588 -0.50 12.43 -21.78
CA ASP A 588 -1.47 13.33 -22.42
C ASP A 588 -0.81 14.48 -23.19
N GLU A 589 0.26 15.08 -22.63
CA GLU A 589 1.03 16.13 -23.31
C GLU A 589 1.79 15.59 -24.52
N ARG A 590 2.31 14.35 -24.44
CA ARG A 590 2.94 13.64 -25.57
C ARG A 590 1.93 13.34 -26.68
N ILE A 591 0.73 12.89 -26.33
CA ILE A 591 -0.35 12.63 -27.29
C ILE A 591 -0.77 13.94 -27.97
N ARG A 592 -0.97 15.02 -27.21
CA ARG A 592 -1.31 16.35 -27.77
C ARG A 592 -0.21 16.89 -28.68
N ARG A 593 1.05 16.74 -28.29
CA ARG A 593 2.19 17.17 -29.09
C ARG A 593 2.33 16.33 -30.37
N TRP A 594 2.14 15.01 -30.29
CA TRP A 594 2.11 14.13 -31.46
C TRP A 594 0.95 14.50 -32.39
N GLN A 595 -0.24 14.81 -31.87
CA GLN A 595 -1.37 15.30 -32.65
C GLN A 595 -1.04 16.62 -33.35
N GLN A 596 -0.43 17.58 -32.65
CA GLN A 596 0.02 18.84 -33.24
C GLN A 596 1.11 18.66 -34.30
N GLU A 597 2.12 17.82 -34.05
CA GLU A 597 3.19 17.52 -35.03
C GLU A 597 2.63 16.79 -36.25
N ARG A 598 1.66 15.88 -36.07
CA ARG A 598 0.94 15.20 -37.15
C ARG A 598 0.11 16.18 -37.98
N ASP A 599 -0.63 17.08 -37.33
CA ASP A 599 -1.51 18.02 -38.02
C ASP A 599 -0.70 19.11 -38.76
N VAL A 600 0.47 19.50 -38.25
CA VAL A 600 1.46 20.34 -38.96
C VAL A 600 2.09 19.59 -40.14
N ALA A 601 2.40 18.30 -39.98
CA ALA A 601 2.89 17.45 -41.07
C ALA A 601 1.83 17.19 -42.16
N LEU A 602 0.54 17.21 -41.80
CA LEU A 602 -0.58 17.12 -42.73
C LEU A 602 -0.87 18.47 -43.43
N ALA A 603 -0.68 19.59 -42.75
CA ALA A 603 -0.83 20.94 -43.31
C ALA A 603 0.30 21.34 -44.29
N SER A 604 1.45 20.67 -44.24
CA SER A 604 2.62 20.93 -45.09
C SER A 604 2.73 20.02 -46.31
N LYS A 605 1.79 19.08 -46.52
CA LYS A 605 1.72 18.29 -47.75
C LYS A 605 0.89 19.00 -48.81
N GLU A 606 1.56 19.51 -49.84
CA GLU A 606 0.94 19.92 -51.10
C GLU A 606 0.03 18.80 -51.63
N GLN A 607 -1.16 19.19 -52.10
CA GLN A 607 -2.17 18.29 -52.61
C GLN A 607 -1.66 17.46 -53.80
N PRO A 608 -1.74 16.12 -53.78
CA PRO A 608 -1.55 15.33 -54.97
C PRO A 608 -2.80 15.35 -55.84
N LYS A 609 -2.56 15.43 -57.15
CA LYS A 609 -3.54 15.41 -58.23
C LYS A 609 -4.45 14.18 -58.17
N THR A 610 -5.71 14.42 -58.53
CA THR A 610 -6.77 13.43 -58.76
C THR A 610 -6.33 12.33 -59.74
N GLY A 611 -6.32 11.08 -59.26
CA GLY A 611 -6.12 9.87 -60.04
C GLY A 611 -7.00 8.74 -59.48
N SER A 612 -7.60 7.97 -60.39
CA SER A 612 -8.69 6.99 -60.21
C SER A 612 -8.50 5.95 -59.11
N PHE A 613 -9.59 5.63 -58.41
CA PHE A 613 -9.72 4.48 -57.51
C PHE A 613 -10.02 3.19 -58.29
N GLU A 614 -9.24 2.14 -58.05
CA GLU A 614 -9.63 0.75 -58.30
C GLU A 614 -10.09 0.09 -56.99
N SER A 615 -11.23 -0.60 -57.06
CA SER A 615 -11.83 -1.35 -55.95
C SER A 615 -11.29 -2.78 -55.87
N VAL A 616 -11.03 -3.27 -54.65
CA VAL A 616 -10.80 -4.70 -54.41
C VAL A 616 -11.92 -5.25 -53.51
N CYS A 617 -12.60 -6.27 -54.04
CA CYS A 617 -13.52 -7.21 -53.40
C CYS A 617 -15.02 -6.85 -53.32
N GLY A 618 -15.80 -7.42 -54.24
CA GLY A 618 -17.28 -7.48 -54.25
C GLY A 618 -17.84 -8.51 -53.25
N SER A 619 -19.15 -8.52 -52.97
CA SER A 619 -20.21 -8.75 -53.96
C SER A 619 -21.53 -8.07 -53.58
N ASN A 620 -22.20 -7.52 -54.59
CA ASN A 620 -23.56 -6.96 -54.53
C ASN A 620 -24.56 -8.01 -55.04
N ALA A 621 -25.15 -8.80 -54.14
CA ALA A 621 -26.31 -9.62 -54.47
C ALA A 621 -27.59 -8.76 -54.34
N LYS A 622 -28.40 -8.71 -55.42
CA LYS A 622 -29.62 -7.89 -55.56
C LYS A 622 -30.84 -8.38 -54.77
N GLU A 623 -30.67 -9.22 -53.75
CA GLU A 623 -31.78 -9.85 -53.01
C GLU A 623 -31.76 -9.62 -51.49
N VAL A 624 -30.86 -8.79 -50.95
CA VAL A 624 -30.87 -8.44 -49.52
C VAL A 624 -31.50 -7.07 -49.30
N LYS A 625 -32.74 -7.05 -48.79
CA LYS A 625 -33.40 -5.85 -48.28
C LYS A 625 -32.99 -5.66 -46.81
N HIS A 626 -32.21 -4.62 -46.51
CA HIS A 626 -32.06 -4.15 -45.13
C HIS A 626 -33.31 -3.34 -44.74
N ILE A 627 -34.15 -3.91 -43.87
CA ILE A 627 -35.29 -3.22 -43.25
C ILE A 627 -34.79 -2.68 -41.91
N PHE A 628 -34.77 -1.35 -41.77
CA PHE A 628 -34.58 -0.70 -40.47
C PHE A 628 -35.96 -0.54 -39.81
N LEU A 629 -36.21 -1.31 -38.76
CA LEU A 629 -37.36 -1.11 -37.88
C LEU A 629 -37.03 0.06 -36.94
N THR A 630 -37.74 1.17 -37.14
CA THR A 630 -37.81 2.26 -36.16
C THR A 630 -38.97 1.94 -35.22
N THR A 631 -38.70 1.81 -33.92
CA THR A 631 -39.74 1.69 -32.90
C THR A 631 -40.31 3.07 -32.62
N GLY A 632 -41.54 3.30 -33.08
CA GLY A 632 -42.38 4.41 -32.68
C GLY A 632 -43.72 3.90 -32.14
N SER A 633 -44.11 4.46 -30.99
CA SER A 633 -45.37 4.28 -30.23
C SER A 633 -45.46 3.08 -29.31
#